data_AF-A0A1J5P068-F1
#
_entry.id   AF-A0A1J5P068-F1
#
_cell.length_a   1.000
_cell.length_b   1.000
_cell.length_c   1.000
_cell.angle_alpha   90.00
_cell.angle_beta   90.00
_cell.angle_gamma   90.00
#
_symmetry.space_group_name_H-M   'P 1'
#
loop_
_entity.id
_entity.type
_entity.pdbx_description
1 polymer ?
#
loop_
_entity_poly.entity_id
_entity_poly.type
_entity_poly.pdbx_seq_one_letter_code
_entity_poly.pdbx_strand_id
1 'polypeptide(L)' 'MQCNYCEGRATDRVDFSRSGVQGSLTVTKDRFELNAQLGFLAGAFKSTIEAEIVKNLDAMLVPAPRHGHKV' A
#
# COMPACT_ATOMS: atom_id res chain seq x y z
N MET A 1 6.46 3.49 12.71
CA MET A 1 6.30 2.79 11.42
C MET A 1 7.52 3.17 10.63
N GLN A 2 8.34 2.18 10.26
CA GLN A 2 9.54 2.40 9.46
C GLN A 2 9.19 2.04 8.01
N CYS A 3 9.46 2.96 7.10
CA CYS A 3 9.23 2.76 5.67
C CYS A 3 10.52 3.06 4.91
N ASN A 4 10.83 2.23 3.93
CA ASN A 4 11.90 2.47 2.97
C ASN A 4 11.29 2.53 1.57
N TYR A 5 11.50 3.63 0.87
CA TYR A 5 11.00 3.86 -0.48
C TYR A 5 12.12 3.67 -1.50
N CYS A 6 11.82 2.93 -2.57
CA CYS A 6 12.70 2.73 -3.70
C CYS A 6 11.90 3.04 -4.98
N GLU A 7 12.26 4.15 -5.61
CA GLU A 7 11.75 4.52 -6.93
C GLU A 7 12.41 3.64 -8.00
N GLY A 8 11.61 3.20 -8.98
CA GLY A 8 12.11 2.39 -10.08
C GLY A 8 11.55 2.83 -11.41
N ARG A 9 12.21 2.41 -12.49
CA ARG A 9 11.87 2.87 -13.85
C ARG A 9 10.47 2.43 -14.33
N ALA A 10 9.99 1.31 -13.82
CA ALA A 10 8.70 0.73 -14.18
C ALA A 10 7.83 0.40 -12.95
N THR A 11 8.45 0.33 -11.77
CA THR A 11 7.82 -0.09 -10.54
C THR A 11 8.40 0.68 -9.37
N ASP A 12 7.55 1.21 -8.52
CA ASP A 12 7.97 1.77 -7.24
C ASP A 12 7.74 0.75 -6.13
N ARG A 13 8.58 0.79 -5.11
CA ARG A 13 8.48 -0.14 -3.98
C ARG A 13 8.58 0.60 -2.67
N VAL A 14 7.71 0.23 -1.73
CA VAL A 14 7.80 0.62 -0.32
C VAL A 14 7.90 -0.63 0.51
N ASP A 15 8.99 -0.82 1.24
CA ASP A 15 9.09 -1.81 2.30
C ASP A 15 8.72 -1.15 3.63
N PHE A 16 7.83 -1.77 4.41
CA PHE A 16 7.35 -1.22 5.68
C PHE A 16 7.48 -2.23 6.82
N SER A 17 7.74 -1.73 8.01
CA SER A 17 7.78 -2.53 9.23
C SER A 17 7.30 -1.74 10.46
N ARG A 18 6.52 -2.42 11.30
CA ARG A 18 6.08 -2.00 12.62
C ARG A 18 5.87 -3.26 13.47
N SER A 19 5.90 -3.12 14.79
CA SER A 19 5.51 -4.21 15.69
C SER A 19 4.18 -4.85 15.27
N GLY A 20 4.22 -6.14 14.95
CA GLY A 20 3.06 -6.92 14.54
C GLY A 20 2.66 -6.84 13.07
N VAL A 21 3.31 -6.01 12.24
CA VAL A 21 3.03 -5.91 10.80
C VAL A 21 4.30 -5.55 10.02
N GLN A 22 4.65 -6.35 9.02
CA GLN A 22 5.73 -6.03 8.09
C GLN A 22 5.36 -6.46 6.67
N GLY A 23 5.94 -5.84 5.66
CA GLY A 23 5.58 -6.16 4.29
C GLY A 23 6.13 -5.17 3.28
N SER A 24 5.57 -5.24 2.08
CA SER A 24 5.93 -4.38 0.97
C SER A 24 4.75 -4.06 0.07
N LEU A 25 4.68 -2.82 -0.39
CA LEU A 25 3.82 -2.38 -1.48
C LEU A 25 4.66 -2.21 -2.74
N THR A 26 4.30 -2.91 -3.80
CA THR A 26 4.84 -2.66 -5.14
C THR A 26 3.78 -1.95 -5.98
N VAL A 27 4.14 -0.82 -6.55
CA VAL A 27 3.29 -0.02 -7.42
C VAL A 27 3.79 -0.19 -8.84
N THR A 28 2.87 -0.45 -9.76
CA THR A 28 3.15 -0.51 -11.19
C THR A 28 2.17 0.41 -11.91
N LYS A 29 2.28 0.51 -13.24
CA LYS A 29 1.37 1.34 -14.04
C LYS A 29 -0.11 0.93 -13.88
N ASP A 30 -0.38 -0.35 -13.69
CA ASP A 30 -1.73 -0.93 -13.81
C ASP A 30 -2.24 -1.62 -12.53
N ARG A 31 -1.38 -1.80 -11.53
CA ARG A 31 -1.78 -2.44 -10.26
C ARG A 31 -0.96 -1.99 -9.06
N PHE A 32 -1.57 -2.20 -7.90
CA PHE A 32 -0.92 -2.26 -6.59
C PHE A 32 -0.79 -3.70 -6.14
N GLU A 33 0.39 -4.10 -5.68
CA GLU A 33 0.64 -5.42 -5.11
C GLU A 33 1.13 -5.26 -3.67
N LEU A 34 0.26 -5.59 -2.71
CA LEU A 34 0.57 -5.51 -1.28
C LEU A 34 0.83 -6.92 -0.72
N ASN A 35 2.04 -7.13 -0.21
CA ASN A 35 2.38 -8.31 0.55
C ASN A 35 2.60 -7.91 2.01
N ALA A 36 1.82 -8.47 2.94
CA ALA A 36 1.92 -8.16 4.36
C ALA A 36 1.91 -9.43 5.21
N GLN A 37 2.85 -9.50 6.14
CA GLN A 37 2.90 -10.48 7.21
C GLN A 37 2.37 -9.85 8.49
N LEU A 38 1.34 -10.47 9.04
CA LEU A 38 0.71 -10.04 10.28
C LEU A 38 1.18 -10.95 11.42
N GLY A 39 1.59 -10.34 12.53
CA GLY A 39 1.82 -11.04 13.79
C GLY A 39 0.50 -11.50 14.42
N PHE A 40 0.58 -12.35 15.45
CA PHE A 40 -0.56 -13.02 16.06
C PHE A 40 -1.79 -12.13 16.33
N LEU A 41 -1.59 -10.99 17.01
CA LEU A 41 -2.68 -10.06 17.34
C LEU A 41 -3.30 -9.39 16.10
N ALA A 42 -2.47 -8.97 15.14
CA ALA A 42 -2.95 -8.34 13.91
C ALA A 42 -3.64 -9.36 12.99
N GLY A 43 -3.18 -10.62 13.01
CA GLY A 43 -3.76 -11.72 12.25
C GLY A 43 -5.23 -11.98 12.59
N ALA A 44 -5.67 -11.71 13.83
CA ALA A 44 -7.08 -11.81 14.22
C ALA A 44 -8.00 -10.88 13.43
N PHE A 45 -7.45 -9.80 12.86
CA PHE A 45 -8.18 -8.80 12.07
C PHE A 45 -7.85 -8.89 10.58
N LYS A 46 -7.21 -9.97 10.10
CA LYS A 46 -6.73 -10.10 8.71
C LYS A 46 -7.79 -9.69 7.68
N SER A 47 -9.00 -10.26 7.77
CA SER A 47 -10.07 -10.01 6.79
C SER A 47 -10.52 -8.55 6.77
N THR A 48 -10.62 -7.91 7.93
CA THR A 48 -10.97 -6.48 8.04
C THR A 48 -9.86 -5.60 7.48
N ILE A 49 -8.61 -5.92 7.80
CA ILE A 49 -7.43 -5.21 7.29
C ILE A 49 -7.39 -5.30 5.76
N GLU A 50 -7.56 -6.50 5.20
CA GLU A 50 -7.59 -6.73 3.76
C GLU A 50 -8.72 -5.95 3.07
N ALA A 51 -9.95 -6.00 3.62
CA ALA A 51 -11.09 -5.29 3.07
C ALA A 51 -10.89 -3.75 3.05
N GLU A 52 -10.40 -3.18 4.15
CA GLU A 52 -10.14 -1.73 4.21
C GLU A 52 -8.97 -1.32 3.32
N ILE A 53 -7.93 -2.17 3.18
CA ILE A 53 -6.83 -1.89 2.26
C ILE A 53 -7.32 -1.85 0.82
N VAL A 54 -8.05 -2.88 0.37
CA VAL A 54 -8.57 -2.95 -1.01
C VAL A 54 -9.45 -1.74 -1.30
N LYS A 55 -10.40 -1.44 -0.42
CA LYS A 55 -11.28 -0.27 -0.53
C LYS A 55 -10.50 1.04 -0.65
N ASN A 56 -9.47 1.26 0.16
CA ASN A 56 -8.69 2.50 0.14
C ASN A 56 -7.80 2.59 -1.11
N LEU A 57 -7.15 1.51 -1.52
CA LEU A 57 -6.31 1.50 -2.72
C LEU A 57 -7.14 1.65 -4.00
N ASP A 58 -8.29 0.97 -4.09
CA ASP A 58 -9.21 1.11 -5.22
C ASP A 58 -9.74 2.54 -5.35
N ALA A 59 -10.05 3.19 -4.23
CA ALA A 59 -10.47 4.59 -4.23
C ALA A 59 -9.38 5.54 -4.78
N MET A 60 -8.10 5.21 -4.63
CA MET A 60 -6.98 5.99 -5.19
C MET A 60 -6.76 5.73 -6.69
N LEU A 61 -7.19 4.58 -7.22
CA LEU A 61 -7.15 4.27 -8.65
C LEU A 61 -8.26 4.97 -9.43
N VAL A 62 -9.34 5.39 -8.76
CA VAL A 62 -10.36 6.22 -9.39
C VAL A 62 -9.69 7.52 -9.86
N PRO A 63 -9.81 7.90 -11.14
CA PRO A 63 -9.22 9.13 -11.65
C PRO A 63 -9.71 10.30 -10.81
N ALA A 64 -8.83 10.86 -9.97
CA ALA A 64 -9.12 12.11 -9.30
C ALA A 64 -9.34 13.19 -10.39
N PRO A 65 -10.32 14.08 -10.25
CA PRO A 65 -10.33 15.29 -11.07
C PRO A 65 -8.97 15.94 -10.89
N ARG A 66 -8.28 16.20 -12.01
CA ARG A 66 -6.93 16.78 -12.01
C ARG A 66 -6.94 18.03 -11.14
N HIS A 67 -6.44 17.95 -9.92
CA HIS A 67 -6.04 19.14 -9.19
C HIS A 67 -4.78 19.64 -9.88
N GLY A 68 -4.99 20.55 -10.84
CA GLY A 68 -3.91 21.25 -11.51
C GLY A 68 -3.02 21.87 -10.46
N HIS A 69 -1.78 21.42 -10.41
CA HIS A 69 -0.72 22.10 -9.70
C HIS A 69 -0.53 23.45 -10.40
N LYS A 70 -1.08 24.53 -9.82
CA LYS A 70 -0.78 25.90 -10.25
C LYS A 70 0.67 26.17 -9.85
N VAL A 71 1.53 26.25 -10.87
CA VAL A 71 2.86 26.88 -10.81
C VAL A 71 2.67 28.39 -10.78
#